data_AF-A0A8H3CV76-F1
#
_entry.id   AF-A0A8H3CV76-F1
#
_cell.length_a   1.000
_cell.length_b   1.000
_cell.length_c   1.000
_cell.angle_alpha   90.00
_cell.angle_beta   90.00
_cell.angle_gamma   90.00
#
_symmetry.space_group_name_H-M   'P 1'
#
loop_
_entity.id
_entity.type
_entity.pdbx_description
1 polymer ?
#
loop_
_entity_poly.entity_id
_entity_poly.type
_entity_poly.pdbx_seq_one_letter_code
_entity_poly.pdbx_strand_id
1 'polypeptide(L)'
;MSPIQAGDVLIIPSSSGPNKMVKGNIKWSQDWGKDYSQDYYMGLVEVKGKGGQKALCFIQHDRYQPSGDYELTIDHSWQYGQKDASGQGRFAVLQNSGYKMFQHRFTRAAIENLAVNKSDQAKDVGIALGYGDGMAFLGQLQPIIDNASKLFGDNMHQF
;
A
#
# COMPACT_ATOMS: atom_id res chain seq x y z
N MET A 1 15.42 -4.52 7.06
CA MET A 1 14.76 -3.20 7.16
C MET A 1 13.72 -3.28 8.24
N SER A 2 13.72 -2.36 9.21
CA SER A 2 12.69 -2.33 10.24
C SER A 2 11.36 -1.91 9.61
N PRO A 3 10.24 -2.56 9.93
CA PRO A 3 8.95 -2.18 9.38
C PRO A 3 8.59 -0.74 9.79
N ILE A 4 7.72 -0.10 9.01
CA ILE A 4 7.14 1.19 9.40
C ILE A 4 6.36 1.07 10.71
N GLN A 5 6.36 2.12 11.51
CA GLN A 5 5.78 2.16 12.85
C GLN A 5 5.12 3.51 13.15
N ALA A 6 4.30 3.56 14.20
CA ALA A 6 3.76 4.81 14.71
C ALA A 6 4.88 5.82 15.00
N GLY A 7 4.65 7.08 14.65
CA GLY A 7 5.63 8.18 14.77
C GLY A 7 6.58 8.32 13.58
N ASP A 8 6.66 7.35 12.67
CA ASP A 8 7.41 7.52 11.41
C ASP A 8 6.75 8.60 10.53
N VAL A 9 7.57 9.33 9.78
CA VAL A 9 7.11 10.36 8.84
C VAL A 9 7.29 9.88 7.41
N LEU A 10 6.20 9.86 6.64
CA LEU A 10 6.15 9.49 5.24
C LEU A 10 6.23 10.75 4.37
N ILE A 11 7.11 10.72 3.37
CA ILE A 11 7.22 11.78 2.35
C ILE A 11 6.35 11.36 1.17
N ILE A 12 5.19 12.01 1.05
CA ILE A 12 4.22 11.74 0.00
C ILE A 12 4.62 12.56 -1.25
N PRO A 13 4.88 11.90 -2.39
CA PRO A 13 5.29 12.59 -3.60
C PRO A 13 4.10 13.30 -4.24
N SER A 14 4.37 14.41 -4.92
CA SER A 14 3.38 15.15 -5.66
C SER A 14 2.72 14.31 -6.75
N SER A 15 1.54 14.75 -7.22
CA SER A 15 0.84 14.10 -8.33
C SER A 15 1.59 14.16 -9.67
N SER A 16 2.68 14.93 -9.74
CA SER A 16 3.54 15.09 -10.92
C SER A 16 4.95 14.56 -10.66
N GLY A 17 5.40 13.58 -11.44
CA GLY A 17 6.77 13.08 -11.35
C GLY A 17 6.89 11.57 -11.56
N PRO A 18 8.13 11.04 -11.61
CA PRO A 18 8.37 9.61 -11.81
C PRO A 18 7.92 8.75 -10.62
N ASN A 19 7.86 9.35 -9.42
CA ASN A 19 7.45 8.68 -8.19
C ASN A 19 6.01 8.96 -7.77
N LYS A 20 5.19 9.57 -8.65
CA LYS A 20 3.81 9.95 -8.31
C LYS A 20 3.00 8.76 -7.82
N MET A 21 2.06 9.01 -6.90
CA MET A 21 1.09 8.00 -6.51
C MET A 21 0.12 7.70 -7.66
N VAL A 22 -0.25 6.43 -7.81
CA VAL A 22 -1.20 5.96 -8.82
C VAL A 22 -2.58 5.85 -8.18
N LYS A 23 -3.59 6.37 -8.86
CA LYS A 23 -4.98 6.23 -8.44
C LYS A 23 -5.49 4.84 -8.83
N GLY A 24 -6.09 4.12 -7.89
CA GLY A 24 -6.73 2.83 -8.11
C GLY A 24 -8.00 2.69 -7.28
N ASN A 25 -8.96 1.92 -7.78
CA ASN A 25 -10.23 1.67 -7.09
C ASN A 25 -10.16 0.36 -6.31
N ILE A 26 -10.57 0.39 -5.04
CA ILE A 26 -10.65 -0.80 -4.18
C ILE A 26 -12.11 -1.07 -3.86
N LYS A 27 -12.55 -2.30 -4.09
CA LYS A 27 -13.91 -2.78 -3.80
C LYS A 27 -13.89 -3.81 -2.69
N TRP A 28 -14.85 -3.71 -1.78
CA TRP A 28 -15.04 -4.67 -0.68
C TRP A 28 -16.52 -4.79 -0.32
N SER A 29 -16.83 -5.80 0.48
CA SER A 29 -18.18 -6.01 1.01
C SER A 29 -18.09 -6.03 2.54
N GLN A 30 -18.99 -5.34 3.23
CA GLN A 30 -19.13 -5.33 4.69
C GLN A 30 -20.60 -5.16 5.07
N ASP A 31 -20.96 -5.30 6.34
CA ASP A 31 -22.33 -5.09 6.86
C ASP A 31 -23.39 -5.89 6.08
N TRP A 32 -23.38 -7.22 6.24
CA TRP A 32 -24.36 -8.12 5.60
C TRP A 32 -24.36 -8.09 4.06
N GLY A 33 -23.17 -8.00 3.48
CA GLY A 33 -23.00 -8.11 2.03
C GLY A 33 -23.22 -6.82 1.26
N LYS A 34 -23.24 -5.67 1.95
CA LYS A 34 -23.27 -4.37 1.27
C LYS A 34 -21.92 -4.13 0.60
N ASP A 35 -21.97 -3.88 -0.70
CA ASP A 35 -20.80 -3.58 -1.49
C ASP A 35 -20.40 -2.11 -1.36
N TYR A 36 -19.11 -1.90 -1.21
CA TYR A 36 -18.46 -0.60 -1.13
C TYR A 36 -17.34 -0.53 -2.17
N SER A 37 -17.08 0.68 -2.63
CA SER A 37 -16.02 0.99 -3.57
C SER A 37 -15.46 2.35 -3.21
N GLN A 38 -14.14 2.46 -3.16
CA GLN A 38 -13.47 3.72 -2.87
C GLN A 38 -12.16 3.84 -3.63
N ASP A 39 -11.87 5.06 -4.06
CA ASP A 39 -10.62 5.38 -4.72
C ASP A 39 -9.49 5.64 -3.71
N TYR A 40 -8.32 5.11 -4.03
CA TYR A 40 -7.08 5.28 -3.27
C TYR A 40 -5.95 5.74 -4.19
N TYR A 41 -5.09 6.57 -3.65
CA TYR A 41 -3.76 6.81 -4.21
C TYR A 41 -2.78 5.85 -3.56
N MET A 42 -2.05 5.10 -4.37
CA MET A 42 -1.10 4.09 -3.90
C MET A 42 0.27 4.30 -4.54
N GLY A 43 1.32 4.02 -3.80
CA GLY A 43 2.68 4.23 -4.27
C GLY A 43 3.70 3.94 -3.19
N LEU A 44 4.97 3.92 -3.60
CA LEU A 44 6.08 3.80 -2.68
C LEU A 44 6.52 5.19 -2.22
N VAL A 45 6.55 5.37 -0.90
CA VAL A 45 6.88 6.64 -0.25
C VAL A 45 8.14 6.46 0.59
N GLU A 46 8.95 7.51 0.66
CA GLU A 46 10.14 7.50 1.51
C GLU A 46 9.75 7.66 2.98
N VAL A 47 10.43 6.93 3.86
CA VAL A 47 10.33 7.12 5.30
C VAL A 47 11.46 8.05 5.75
N LYS A 48 11.09 9.26 6.15
CA LYS A 48 12.04 10.33 6.52
C LYS A 48 12.98 9.84 7.61
N GLY A 49 14.28 10.08 7.42
CA GLY A 49 15.31 9.73 8.40
C GLY A 49 15.68 8.24 8.48
N LYS A 50 15.13 7.37 7.61
CA LYS A 50 15.46 5.94 7.55
C LYS A 50 16.33 5.54 6.35
N GLY A 51 17.22 6.43 5.92
CA GLY A 51 18.27 6.10 4.93
C GLY A 51 17.72 5.64 3.57
N GLY A 52 16.68 6.30 3.06
CA GLY A 52 16.06 5.95 1.78
C GLY A 52 15.16 4.72 1.82
N GLN A 53 14.81 4.23 3.01
CA GLN A 53 13.79 3.19 3.16
C GLN A 53 12.48 3.66 2.51
N LYS A 54 11.92 2.84 1.61
CA LYS A 54 10.60 3.04 1.03
C LYS A 54 9.56 2.12 1.69
N ALA A 55 8.33 2.60 1.77
CA ALA A 55 7.18 1.82 2.21
C ALA A 55 6.03 1.94 1.20
N LEU A 56 5.27 0.87 1.03
CA LEU A 56 4.03 0.94 0.28
C LEU A 56 2.97 1.68 1.10
N CYS A 57 2.36 2.68 0.50
CA CYS A 57 1.38 3.56 1.13
C CYS A 57 0.12 3.66 0.28
N PHE A 58 -1.03 3.69 0.95
CA PHE A 58 -2.34 3.92 0.38
C PHE A 58 -3.00 5.09 1.09
N ILE A 59 -3.50 6.06 0.34
CA ILE A 59 -4.21 7.23 0.87
C ILE A 59 -5.58 7.29 0.21
N GLN A 60 -6.64 7.27 1.02
CA GLN A 60 -8.01 7.44 0.52
C GLN A 60 -8.13 8.76 -0.27
N HIS A 61 -8.84 8.74 -1.40
CA HIS A 61 -8.94 9.88 -2.32
C HIS A 61 -9.19 11.23 -1.62
N ASP A 62 -10.15 11.30 -0.72
CA ASP A 62 -10.55 12.54 -0.02
C ASP A 62 -9.48 13.06 0.97
N ARG A 63 -8.45 12.26 1.24
CA ARG A 63 -7.33 12.59 2.14
C ARG A 63 -6.02 12.86 1.39
N TYR A 64 -5.99 12.65 0.08
CA TYR A 64 -4.80 12.85 -0.73
C TYR A 64 -4.68 14.31 -1.16
N GLN A 65 -3.48 14.89 -1.00
CA GLN A 65 -3.19 16.25 -1.43
C GLN A 65 -2.37 16.20 -2.72
N PRO A 66 -2.94 16.61 -3.87
CA PRO A 66 -2.24 16.46 -5.16
C PRO A 66 -1.12 17.48 -5.37
N SER A 67 -1.07 18.55 -4.58
CA SER A 67 -0.18 19.70 -4.76
C SER A 67 1.10 19.59 -3.92
N GLY A 68 2.24 19.50 -4.60
CA GLY A 68 3.55 19.46 -3.95
C GLY A 68 3.81 18.16 -3.20
N ASP A 69 5.08 17.97 -2.82
CA ASP A 69 5.45 16.93 -1.88
C ASP A 69 5.05 17.37 -0.47
N TYR A 70 4.57 16.44 0.35
CA TYR A 70 4.15 16.76 1.71
C TYR A 70 4.45 15.61 2.68
N GLU A 71 4.53 15.94 3.97
CA GLU A 71 4.86 14.98 5.01
C GLU A 71 3.60 14.58 5.77
N LEU A 72 3.47 13.27 6.04
CA LEU A 72 2.44 12.73 6.92
C LEU A 72 3.10 11.90 8.02
N THR A 73 2.74 12.17 9.27
CA THR A 73 3.13 11.32 10.39
C THR A 73 2.17 10.14 10.52
N ILE A 74 2.72 8.95 10.72
CA ILE A 74 1.92 7.76 11.07
C ILE A 74 1.43 7.92 12.51
N ASP A 75 0.12 8.08 12.65
CA ASP A 75 -0.60 8.17 13.92
C ASP A 75 -1.76 7.17 13.95
N HIS A 76 -2.66 7.29 14.93
CA HIS A 76 -3.82 6.40 15.11
C HIS A 76 -4.89 6.50 14.02
N SER A 77 -4.77 7.43 13.07
CA SER A 77 -5.64 7.47 11.89
C SER A 77 -5.18 6.52 10.78
N TRP A 78 -3.97 5.96 10.93
CA TRP A 78 -3.40 5.01 10.00
C TRP A 78 -3.66 3.57 10.42
N GLN A 79 -3.82 2.74 9.41
CA GLN A 79 -3.84 1.30 9.55
C GLN A 79 -2.68 0.68 8.79
N TYR A 80 -2.32 -0.56 9.12
CA TYR A 80 -1.34 -1.32 8.38
C TYR A 80 -1.79 -2.75 8.07
N GLY A 81 -1.27 -3.27 6.97
CA GLY A 81 -1.22 -4.70 6.72
C GLY A 81 0.21 -5.20 6.77
N GLN A 82 0.39 -6.49 7.01
CA GLN A 82 1.67 -7.19 7.00
C GLN A 82 1.44 -8.66 6.67
N LYS A 83 2.42 -9.28 6.03
CA LYS A 83 2.37 -10.69 5.64
C LYS A 83 2.38 -11.62 6.87
N ASP A 84 3.19 -11.29 7.86
CA ASP A 84 3.36 -12.10 9.07
C ASP A 84 3.70 -11.25 10.30
N ALA A 85 3.81 -11.90 11.45
CA ALA A 85 4.11 -11.26 12.74
C ALA A 85 5.48 -10.58 12.81
N SER A 86 6.41 -10.85 11.88
CA SER A 86 7.71 -10.18 11.81
C SER A 86 7.62 -8.76 11.22
N GLY A 87 6.45 -8.38 10.68
CA GLY A 87 6.27 -7.12 9.95
C GLY A 87 6.78 -7.15 8.53
N GLN A 88 7.07 -8.34 7.98
CA GLN A 88 7.41 -8.49 6.57
C GLN A 88 6.27 -7.98 5.70
N GLY A 89 6.61 -7.20 4.67
CA GLY A 89 5.62 -6.66 3.74
C GLY A 89 4.74 -5.56 4.33
N ARG A 90 5.15 -4.91 5.44
CA ARG A 90 4.30 -3.91 6.09
C ARG A 90 4.05 -2.71 5.19
N PHE A 91 2.77 -2.36 5.04
CA PHE A 91 2.30 -1.21 4.26
C PHE A 91 1.34 -0.36 5.08
N ALA A 92 1.27 0.94 4.77
CA ALA A 92 0.45 1.91 5.49
C ALA A 92 -0.82 2.26 4.70
N VAL A 93 -1.94 2.43 5.37
CA VAL A 93 -3.20 2.85 4.79
C VAL A 93 -3.80 3.98 5.62
N LEU A 94 -3.97 5.14 5.00
CA LEU A 94 -4.71 6.26 5.57
C LEU A 94 -6.14 6.25 5.03
N GLN A 95 -7.10 5.88 5.88
CA GLN A 95 -8.50 5.74 5.49
C GLN A 95 -9.47 6.02 6.63
N ASN A 96 -10.77 5.98 6.34
CA ASN A 96 -11.80 5.96 7.35
C ASN A 96 -11.70 4.68 8.21
N SER A 97 -11.53 4.84 9.52
CA SER A 97 -11.41 3.74 10.49
C SER A 97 -12.65 2.86 10.60
N GLY A 98 -13.81 3.31 10.12
CA GLY A 98 -15.02 2.51 10.03
C GLY A 98 -14.97 1.41 8.95
N TYR A 99 -14.02 1.47 8.02
CA TYR A 99 -13.88 0.45 6.97
C TYR A 99 -13.14 -0.78 7.51
N LYS A 100 -13.77 -1.95 7.33
CA LYS A 100 -13.22 -3.26 7.73
C LYS A 100 -12.68 -4.01 6.52
N MET A 101 -11.85 -3.34 5.74
CA MET A 101 -11.25 -3.96 4.56
C MET A 101 -10.19 -4.97 4.93
N PHE A 102 -10.13 -6.04 4.15
CA PHE A 102 -9.10 -7.05 4.30
C PHE A 102 -7.78 -6.62 3.63
N GLN A 103 -6.64 -7.01 4.22
CA GLN A 103 -5.31 -6.57 3.78
C GLN A 103 -5.03 -6.94 2.31
N HIS A 104 -5.46 -8.13 1.88
CA HIS A 104 -5.25 -8.63 0.52
C HIS A 104 -5.87 -7.75 -0.57
N ARG A 105 -6.87 -6.92 -0.24
CA ARG A 105 -7.49 -6.00 -1.20
C ARG A 105 -6.52 -4.89 -1.60
N PHE A 106 -5.76 -4.38 -0.64
CA PHE A 106 -4.75 -3.35 -0.89
C PHE A 106 -3.57 -3.90 -1.67
N THR A 107 -3.05 -5.07 -1.28
CA THR A 107 -1.91 -5.67 -1.98
C THR A 107 -2.27 -6.06 -3.40
N ARG A 108 -3.47 -6.61 -3.63
CA ARG A 108 -4.01 -6.84 -4.97
C ARG A 108 -4.09 -5.56 -5.79
N ALA A 109 -4.68 -4.50 -5.22
CA ALA A 109 -4.80 -3.21 -5.91
C ALA A 109 -3.43 -2.63 -6.26
N ALA A 110 -2.43 -2.73 -5.37
CA ALA A 110 -1.06 -2.29 -5.66
C ALA A 110 -0.43 -3.09 -6.80
N ILE A 111 -0.59 -4.42 -6.83
CA ILE A 111 -0.06 -5.23 -7.91
C ILE A 111 -0.75 -4.87 -9.24
N GLU A 112 -2.08 -4.79 -9.26
CA GLU A 112 -2.87 -4.45 -10.45
C GLU A 112 -2.58 -3.03 -10.95
N ASN A 113 -2.41 -2.05 -10.07
CA ASN A 113 -2.29 -0.64 -10.49
C ASN A 113 -0.84 -0.16 -10.63
N LEU A 114 0.09 -0.65 -9.82
CA LEU A 114 1.50 -0.25 -9.88
C LEU A 114 2.34 -1.18 -10.76
N ALA A 115 2.10 -2.49 -10.68
CA ALA A 115 2.93 -3.46 -11.40
C ALA A 115 2.44 -3.75 -12.83
N VAL A 116 1.14 -3.92 -13.03
CA VAL A 116 0.58 -4.23 -14.36
C VAL A 116 0.60 -3.01 -15.28
N ASN A 117 0.40 -1.79 -14.75
CA ASN A 117 0.44 -0.55 -15.54
C ASN A 117 1.86 -0.11 -15.95
N LYS A 118 2.86 -1.01 -15.89
CA LYS A 118 4.26 -0.79 -16.32
C LYS A 118 4.90 0.47 -15.71
N SER A 119 4.59 0.78 -14.45
CA SER A 119 5.41 1.76 -13.73
C SER A 119 6.78 1.14 -13.44
N ASP A 120 7.85 1.95 -13.46
CA ASP A 120 9.19 1.51 -13.04
C ASP A 120 9.22 1.00 -11.58
N GLN A 121 8.12 1.18 -10.83
CA GLN A 121 7.97 0.79 -9.44
C GLN A 121 7.56 -0.68 -9.25
N ALA A 122 7.24 -1.44 -10.32
CA ALA A 122 6.77 -2.83 -10.20
C ALA A 122 7.72 -3.71 -9.37
N LYS A 123 9.04 -3.59 -9.61
CA LYS A 123 10.08 -4.31 -8.85
C LYS A 123 10.11 -3.88 -7.40
N ASP A 124 10.15 -2.57 -7.15
CA ASP A 124 10.19 -2.01 -5.81
C ASP A 124 8.93 -2.39 -5.00
N VAL A 125 7.76 -2.50 -5.64
CA VAL A 125 6.50 -2.96 -5.00
C VAL A 125 6.61 -4.43 -4.60
N GLY A 126 7.15 -5.29 -5.46
CA GLY A 126 7.43 -6.69 -5.13
C GLY A 126 8.37 -6.84 -3.93
N ILE A 127 9.43 -6.03 -3.90
CA ILE A 127 10.38 -5.96 -2.77
C ILE A 127 9.66 -5.48 -1.50
N ALA A 128 8.89 -4.40 -1.59
CA ALA A 128 8.16 -3.81 -0.46
C ALA A 128 7.13 -4.77 0.14
N LEU A 129 6.50 -5.62 -0.68
CA LEU A 129 5.57 -6.67 -0.24
C LEU A 129 6.27 -7.95 0.26
N GLY A 130 7.59 -8.03 0.17
CA GLY A 130 8.38 -9.18 0.64
C GLY A 130 8.45 -10.35 -0.34
N TYR A 131 8.22 -10.13 -1.64
CA TYR A 131 8.43 -11.13 -2.69
C TYR A 131 9.88 -11.19 -3.20
N GLY A 132 10.73 -10.24 -2.81
CA GLY A 132 12.15 -10.17 -3.17
C GLY A 132 12.43 -9.50 -4.51
N ASP A 133 13.70 -9.51 -4.92
CA ASP A 133 14.21 -8.85 -6.14
C ASP A 133 13.93 -9.72 -7.39
N GLY A 134 12.67 -9.71 -7.83
CA GLY A 134 12.19 -10.65 -8.84
C GLY A 134 12.01 -10.01 -10.21
N MET A 135 12.98 -10.18 -11.11
CA MET A 135 12.71 -10.23 -12.56
C MET A 135 11.60 -11.26 -12.91
N ALA A 136 11.32 -12.21 -12.01
CA ALA A 136 10.21 -13.16 -12.06
C ALA A 136 8.82 -12.57 -11.73
N PHE A 137 8.75 -11.43 -11.04
CA PHE A 137 7.49 -10.82 -10.62
C PHE A 137 6.63 -10.43 -11.81
N LEU A 138 7.24 -9.86 -12.86
CA LEU A 138 6.55 -9.40 -14.08
C LEU A 138 5.96 -10.56 -14.90
N GLY A 139 6.57 -11.75 -14.87
CA GLY A 139 6.07 -12.94 -15.56
C GLY A 139 5.03 -13.76 -14.77
N GLN A 140 4.82 -13.45 -13.48
CA GLN A 140 4.01 -14.24 -12.55
C GLN A 140 2.94 -13.41 -11.82
N LEU A 141 2.58 -12.23 -12.33
CA LEU A 141 1.66 -11.30 -11.67
C LEU A 141 0.31 -11.94 -11.31
N GLN A 142 -0.28 -12.73 -12.22
CA GLN A 142 -1.59 -13.33 -11.98
C GLN A 142 -1.57 -14.38 -10.84
N PRO A 143 -0.65 -15.37 -10.85
CA PRO A 143 -0.45 -16.25 -9.69
C PRO A 143 -0.17 -15.52 -8.37
N ILE A 144 0.53 -14.37 -8.42
CA ILE A 144 0.84 -13.57 -7.23
C ILE A 144 -0.40 -12.85 -6.72
N ILE A 145 -1.25 -12.30 -7.60
CA ILE A 145 -2.54 -11.73 -7.22
C ILE A 145 -3.41 -12.77 -6.52
N ASP A 146 -3.46 -13.99 -7.05
CA ASP A 146 -4.24 -15.09 -6.47
C ASP A 146 -3.64 -15.55 -5.12
N ASN A 147 -2.32 -15.52 -4.97
CA ASN A 147 -1.62 -15.88 -3.72
C ASN A 147 -1.56 -14.76 -2.68
N ALA A 148 -1.68 -13.49 -3.06
CA ALA A 148 -1.70 -12.37 -2.12
C ALA A 148 -2.84 -12.50 -1.11
N SER A 149 -3.96 -13.08 -1.54
CA SER A 149 -5.12 -13.41 -0.68
C SER A 149 -4.83 -14.51 0.36
N LYS A 150 -3.79 -15.32 0.15
CA LYS A 150 -3.36 -16.37 1.09
C LYS A 150 -2.21 -15.92 2.00
N LEU A 151 -1.39 -14.99 1.51
CA LEU A 151 -0.18 -14.54 2.20
C LEU A 151 -0.42 -13.35 3.12
N PHE A 152 -1.33 -12.46 2.75
CA PHE A 152 -1.74 -11.35 3.61
C PHE A 152 -3.02 -11.77 4.33
N GLY A 153 -2.98 -11.68 5.66
CA GLY A 153 -4.07 -12.10 6.53
C GLY A 153 -5.35 -11.28 6.32
N ASP A 154 -6.36 -11.62 7.11
CA ASP A 154 -7.69 -11.06 6.94
C ASP A 154 -7.69 -9.55 7.26
N ASN A 155 -7.57 -9.14 8.51
CA ASN A 155 -7.91 -7.75 8.90
C ASN A 155 -6.72 -6.79 8.91
N MET A 156 -6.97 -5.53 8.54
CA MET A 156 -6.04 -4.42 8.79
C MET A 156 -5.83 -4.21 10.31
N HIS A 157 -4.64 -3.78 10.68
CA HIS A 157 -4.23 -3.46 12.05
C HIS A 157 -4.15 -1.94 12.25
N GLN A 158 -4.25 -1.49 13.51
CA GLN A 158 -3.99 -0.09 13.88
C GLN A 158 -2.52 0.06 14.28
N PHE A 159 -1.90 1.19 13.92
CA PHE A 159 -0.55 1.54 14.36
C PHE A 159 -0.46 1.88 15.85
#